data_AF-A5KAD1-F1
#
_entry.id   AF-A5KAD1-F1
#
_cell.length_a   1.000
_cell.length_b   1.000
_cell.length_c   1.000
_cell.angle_alpha   90.00
_cell.angle_beta   90.00
_cell.angle_gamma   90.00
#
_symmetry.space_group_name_H-M   'P 1'
#
loop_
_entity.id
_entity.type
_entity.pdbx_description
1 polymer ?
#
loop_
_entity_poly.entity_id
_entity_poly.type
_entity_poly.pdbx_seq_one_letter_code
_entity_poly.pdbx_strand_id
1 'polypeptide(L)'
;MRGTPLAHIAKKNAPSQALVQSVTTGSRCSYRGYHRCRSYSLFRNQLWTPSEDVTYRKSLDVICQSHVFFYTVLNVDRYSHFLPYVTKSKITHKAEQHFRAVLQIENLLFRESYDSLIRFKVPTTVKVSSADTNLFSHLTTEWVIEEKPGCIHVDFYISFRLKNRVYQNFMRMYIREMGKKILHAFIREARANSARDVDSLFRHLLER
;
A
#
# COMPACT_ATOMS: atom_id res chain seq x y z
N MET A 1 -69.03 2.70 17.71
CA MET A 1 -69.37 4.04 17.17
C MET A 1 -68.06 4.65 16.67
N ARG A 2 -67.89 4.74 15.35
CA ARG A 2 -67.84 6.00 14.55
C ARG A 2 -66.73 6.96 15.04
N GLY A 3 -65.77 7.41 14.26
CA GLY A 3 -65.46 7.30 12.84
C GLY A 3 -64.27 8.23 12.51
N THR A 4 -63.57 7.97 11.41
CA THR A 4 -62.75 8.96 10.68
C THR A 4 -63.63 10.04 10.05
N PRO A 5 -63.12 11.26 9.78
CA PRO A 5 -62.63 11.63 8.42
C PRO A 5 -61.38 12.56 8.45
N LEU A 6 -60.44 12.57 7.49
CA LEU A 6 -60.41 12.91 6.05
C LEU A 6 -60.42 14.42 5.69
N ALA A 7 -59.27 14.86 5.13
CA ALA A 7 -59.02 15.79 4.02
C ALA A 7 -59.28 17.31 4.10
N HIS A 8 -58.27 18.11 3.70
CA HIS A 8 -58.21 18.98 2.48
C HIS A 8 -57.07 20.03 2.65
N ILE A 9 -56.03 20.07 1.82
CA ILE A 9 -55.85 20.71 0.49
C ILE A 9 -55.62 22.24 0.51
N ALA A 10 -54.64 22.64 -0.33
CA ALA A 10 -54.35 23.97 -0.93
C ALA A 10 -53.44 24.90 -0.10
N LYS A 11 -52.45 25.62 -0.64
CA LYS A 11 -52.35 26.37 -1.91
C LYS A 11 -50.86 26.73 -2.13
N LYS A 12 -50.28 26.51 -3.32
CA LYS A 12 -50.09 27.45 -4.45
C LYS A 12 -48.87 28.39 -4.35
N ASN A 13 -48.05 28.28 -5.41
CA ASN A 13 -47.49 29.34 -6.26
C ASN A 13 -46.09 29.92 -5.97
N ALA A 14 -45.19 29.68 -6.94
CA ALA A 14 -44.15 30.59 -7.40
C ALA A 14 -44.78 31.81 -8.14
N PRO A 15 -44.06 32.89 -8.53
CA PRO A 15 -43.13 32.83 -9.69
C PRO A 15 -41.95 33.85 -9.75
N SER A 16 -40.99 33.51 -10.64
CA SER A 16 -40.26 34.34 -11.63
C SER A 16 -39.41 35.58 -11.29
N GLN A 17 -38.19 35.61 -11.89
CA GLN A 17 -37.67 36.61 -12.86
C GLN A 17 -36.28 36.09 -13.35
N ALA A 18 -36.04 35.72 -14.63
CA ALA A 18 -35.77 36.52 -15.86
C ALA A 18 -34.54 37.46 -15.68
N LEU A 19 -33.59 37.69 -16.58
CA LEU A 19 -33.40 37.64 -18.04
C LEU A 19 -31.85 37.67 -18.25
N VAL A 20 -31.23 37.25 -19.36
CA VAL A 20 -30.90 38.09 -20.54
C VAL A 20 -30.44 37.16 -21.66
N GLN A 21 -31.11 37.29 -22.82
CA GLN A 21 -30.69 36.78 -24.12
C GLN A 21 -29.84 37.84 -24.84
N SER A 22 -28.95 37.41 -25.72
CA SER A 22 -28.68 38.17 -26.95
C SER A 22 -28.61 37.22 -28.15
N VAL A 23 -29.43 37.55 -29.13
CA VAL A 23 -29.57 36.92 -30.45
C VAL A 23 -28.72 37.74 -31.42
N THR A 24 -28.07 37.10 -32.38
CA THR A 24 -27.90 37.69 -33.71
C THR A 24 -27.80 36.61 -34.79
N THR A 25 -28.71 36.72 -35.74
CA THR A 25 -28.94 35.89 -36.92
C THR A 25 -28.03 36.32 -38.08
N GLY A 26 -27.69 35.40 -38.99
CA GLY A 26 -27.12 35.78 -40.29
C GLY A 26 -26.53 34.68 -41.17
N SER A 27 -27.40 34.10 -42.02
CA SER A 27 -27.17 33.82 -43.46
C SER A 27 -26.18 32.74 -43.96
N ARG A 28 -26.69 31.90 -44.87
CA ARG A 28 -26.01 30.89 -45.71
C ARG A 28 -25.01 31.50 -46.71
N CYS A 29 -23.90 30.81 -46.97
CA CYS A 29 -23.51 30.38 -48.32
C CYS A 29 -22.36 29.34 -48.30
N SER A 30 -22.39 28.42 -49.25
CA SER A 30 -21.39 27.37 -49.51
C SER A 30 -20.01 27.92 -49.87
N TYR A 31 -18.91 27.19 -49.61
CA TYR A 31 -17.87 26.86 -50.60
C TYR A 31 -16.83 25.88 -50.03
N ARG A 32 -16.30 25.06 -50.93
CA ARG A 32 -15.32 23.98 -50.74
C ARG A 32 -14.08 24.39 -49.95
N GLY A 33 -13.64 23.49 -49.07
CA GLY A 33 -12.29 23.49 -48.50
C GLY A 33 -11.96 22.11 -47.94
N TYR A 34 -11.54 21.18 -48.80
CA TYR A 34 -10.94 19.91 -48.38
C TYR A 34 -9.56 20.21 -47.77
N HIS A 35 -9.52 20.53 -46.47
CA HIS A 35 -8.28 20.44 -45.71
C HIS A 35 -8.19 19.03 -45.13
N ARG A 36 -7.36 18.21 -45.77
CA ARG A 36 -6.96 16.89 -45.28
C ARG A 36 -6.06 17.09 -44.06
N CYS A 37 -6.64 17.33 -42.89
CA CYS A 37 -5.92 17.19 -41.63
C CYS A 37 -5.56 15.71 -41.46
N ARG A 38 -4.29 15.36 -41.74
CA ARG A 38 -3.69 14.14 -41.20
C ARG A 38 -3.67 14.29 -39.68
N SER A 39 -4.73 13.85 -39.02
CA SER A 39 -4.76 13.68 -37.57
C SER A 39 -3.78 12.57 -37.21
N TYR A 40 -2.57 12.93 -36.81
CA TYR A 40 -1.71 12.04 -36.04
C TYR A 40 -2.26 11.95 -34.61
N SER A 41 -3.43 11.34 -34.43
CA SER A 41 -3.96 10.98 -33.12
C SER A 41 -3.47 9.59 -32.74
N LEU A 42 -2.18 9.43 -32.46
CA LEU A 42 -1.65 8.24 -31.80
C LEU A 42 -1.06 8.51 -30.41
N PHE A 43 -1.13 9.75 -29.93
CA PHE A 43 -0.64 10.11 -28.60
C PHE A 43 -1.56 11.15 -27.95
N ARG A 44 -2.74 10.74 -27.50
CA ARG A 44 -3.40 11.46 -26.43
C ARG A 44 -4.41 10.57 -25.71
N ASN A 45 -4.24 10.54 -24.39
CA ASN A 45 -5.19 10.09 -23.38
C ASN A 45 -5.13 8.63 -22.91
N GLN A 46 -3.93 8.12 -22.69
CA GLN A 46 -3.71 7.07 -21.69
C GLN A 46 -2.51 7.40 -20.81
N LEU A 47 -2.52 8.57 -20.17
CA LEU A 47 -1.38 9.03 -19.35
C LEU A 47 -1.72 9.43 -17.92
N TRP A 48 -2.99 9.38 -17.51
CA TRP A 48 -3.40 9.87 -16.20
C TRP A 48 -4.55 9.06 -15.62
N THR A 49 -4.24 7.89 -15.08
CA THR A 49 -5.04 7.30 -14.01
C THR A 49 -4.54 7.86 -12.67
N PRO A 50 -5.43 8.10 -11.68
CA PRO A 50 -5.00 8.33 -10.30
C PRO A 50 -4.02 7.23 -9.92
N SER A 51 -2.87 7.59 -9.37
CA SER A 51 -1.77 6.66 -9.14
C SER A 51 -2.21 5.57 -8.14
N GLU A 52 -2.64 4.42 -8.66
CA GLU A 52 -2.99 3.26 -7.84
C GLU A 52 -1.77 2.76 -7.04
N ASP A 53 -2.06 2.14 -5.91
CA ASP A 53 -1.06 1.56 -5.05
C ASP A 53 -0.44 0.33 -5.69
N VAL A 54 0.87 0.18 -5.49
CA VAL A 54 1.57 -1.05 -5.86
C VAL A 54 1.32 -2.05 -4.75
N THR A 55 0.68 -3.18 -5.07
CA THR A 55 0.30 -4.18 -4.06
C THR A 55 0.88 -5.56 -4.36
N TYR A 56 1.17 -6.30 -3.30
CA TYR A 56 1.52 -7.72 -3.34
C TYR A 56 0.94 -8.43 -2.14
N ARG A 57 0.35 -9.60 -2.39
CA ARG A 57 -0.11 -10.49 -1.34
C ARG A 57 0.28 -11.92 -1.66
N LYS A 58 0.77 -12.64 -0.67
CA LYS A 58 1.04 -14.07 -0.78
C LYS A 58 0.79 -14.75 0.56
N SER A 59 -0.01 -15.80 0.51
CA SER A 59 -0.26 -16.68 1.64
C SER A 59 0.31 -18.07 1.34
N LEU A 60 0.98 -18.69 2.31
CA LEU A 60 1.55 -20.04 2.18
C LEU A 60 1.78 -20.68 3.54
N ASP A 61 1.89 -22.01 3.54
CA ASP A 61 2.29 -22.78 4.72
C ASP A 61 3.82 -22.91 4.76
N VAL A 62 4.40 -22.65 5.94
CA VAL A 62 5.85 -22.69 6.18
C VAL A 62 6.11 -23.61 7.35
N ILE A 63 6.97 -24.61 7.17
CA ILE A 63 7.46 -25.47 8.25
C ILE A 63 8.43 -24.63 9.11
N CYS A 64 7.92 -24.10 10.21
CA CYS A 64 8.61 -23.27 11.19
C CYS A 64 7.73 -23.13 12.44
N GLN A 65 8.31 -22.82 13.59
CA GLN A 65 7.55 -22.42 14.78
C GLN A 65 7.10 -20.95 14.66
N SER A 66 5.89 -20.65 15.16
CA SER A 66 5.28 -19.31 15.10
C SER A 66 6.14 -18.25 15.76
N HIS A 67 6.62 -18.49 16.98
CA HIS A 67 7.47 -17.53 17.71
C HIS A 67 8.80 -17.24 17.00
N VAL A 68 9.43 -18.23 16.33
CA VAL A 68 10.67 -18.02 15.57
C VAL A 68 10.44 -17.15 14.35
N PHE A 69 9.38 -17.44 13.59
CA PHE A 69 9.04 -16.64 12.42
C PHE A 69 8.67 -15.21 12.83
N PHE A 70 7.84 -15.08 13.86
CA PHE A 70 7.44 -13.79 14.43
C PHE A 70 8.65 -12.99 14.95
N TYR A 71 9.59 -13.63 15.67
CA TYR A 71 10.87 -13.02 16.08
C TYR A 71 11.65 -12.49 14.87
N THR A 72 11.73 -13.28 13.81
CA THR A 72 12.45 -12.92 12.58
C THR A 72 11.84 -11.68 11.92
N VAL A 73 10.51 -11.53 11.96
CA VAL A 73 9.80 -10.34 11.47
C VAL A 73 9.93 -9.13 12.41
N LEU A 74 10.07 -9.33 13.72
CA LEU A 74 10.25 -8.20 14.66
C LEU A 74 11.70 -7.72 14.75
N ASN A 75 12.68 -8.57 14.45
CA ASN A 75 14.09 -8.25 14.59
C ASN A 75 14.63 -7.42 13.41
N VAL A 76 14.12 -6.19 13.28
CA VAL A 76 14.44 -5.28 12.18
C VAL A 76 15.92 -4.93 12.11
N ASP A 77 16.64 -4.89 13.24
CA ASP A 77 18.09 -4.62 13.27
C ASP A 77 18.89 -5.58 12.38
N ARG A 78 18.39 -6.81 12.16
CA ARG A 78 19.05 -7.85 11.36
C ARG A 78 18.77 -7.77 9.85
N TYR A 79 17.83 -6.93 9.41
CA TYR A 79 17.34 -6.93 8.03
C TYR A 79 18.43 -6.68 7.00
N SER A 80 19.39 -5.80 7.30
CA SER A 80 20.54 -5.52 6.43
C SER A 80 21.43 -6.74 6.13
N HIS A 81 21.35 -7.81 6.91
CA HIS A 81 22.16 -9.02 6.68
C HIS A 81 21.54 -10.00 5.68
N PHE A 82 20.20 -10.03 5.56
CA PHE A 82 19.53 -11.09 4.81
C PHE A 82 18.48 -10.60 3.81
N LEU A 83 17.92 -9.40 3.98
CA LEU A 83 16.96 -8.86 3.03
C LEU A 83 17.66 -8.30 1.80
N PRO A 84 17.11 -8.52 0.60
CA PRO A 84 17.63 -7.92 -0.60
C PRO A 84 17.44 -6.40 -0.54
N TYR A 85 18.40 -5.64 -1.07
CA TYR A 85 18.35 -4.19 -1.23
C TYR A 85 18.37 -3.37 0.07
N VAL A 86 18.30 -3.99 1.24
CA VAL A 86 18.41 -3.29 2.53
C VAL A 86 19.88 -3.18 2.92
N THR A 87 20.43 -1.96 2.92
CA THR A 87 21.83 -1.74 3.29
C THR A 87 22.02 -1.26 4.72
N LYS A 88 20.98 -0.68 5.34
CA LYS A 88 20.97 -0.37 6.77
C LYS A 88 19.61 -0.64 7.37
N SER A 89 19.61 -1.10 8.61
CA SER A 89 18.39 -1.37 9.37
C SER A 89 18.61 -1.09 10.85
N LYS A 90 17.76 -0.25 11.44
CA LYS A 90 17.92 0.14 12.85
C LYS A 90 16.59 0.43 13.53
N ILE A 91 16.34 -0.19 14.68
CA ILE A 91 15.27 0.18 15.60
C ILE A 91 15.68 1.47 16.31
N THR A 92 14.84 2.51 16.20
CA THR A 92 15.13 3.85 16.74
C THR A 92 14.41 4.13 18.04
N HIS A 93 13.24 3.53 18.26
CA HIS A 93 12.45 3.69 19.49
C HIS A 93 11.63 2.44 19.76
N LYS A 94 11.58 1.95 21.00
CA LYS A 94 10.78 0.78 21.40
C LYS A 94 9.74 1.15 22.47
N ALA A 95 8.61 0.47 22.40
CA ALA A 95 7.54 0.48 23.40
C ALA A 95 6.89 -0.93 23.41
N GLU A 96 6.01 -1.19 24.38
CA GLU A 96 5.48 -2.54 24.64
C GLU A 96 4.84 -3.24 23.43
N GLN A 97 4.05 -2.51 22.64
CA GLN A 97 3.28 -3.08 21.51
C GLN A 97 3.58 -2.43 20.17
N HIS A 98 4.57 -1.54 20.13
CA HIS A 98 4.99 -0.87 18.91
C HIS A 98 6.42 -0.35 19.01
N PHE A 99 7.08 -0.21 17.87
CA PHE A 99 8.40 0.43 17.80
C PHE A 99 8.55 1.19 16.48
N ARG A 100 9.52 2.10 16.44
CA ARG A 100 9.93 2.79 15.21
C ARG A 100 11.25 2.22 14.73
N ALA A 101 11.40 2.13 13.42
CA ALA A 101 12.64 1.70 12.80
C ALA A 101 12.91 2.45 11.50
N VAL A 102 14.18 2.64 11.20
CA VAL A 102 14.68 3.21 9.95
C VAL A 102 15.26 2.09 9.10
N LEU A 103 14.87 2.08 7.82
CA LEU A 103 15.45 1.23 6.81
C LEU A 103 16.06 2.09 5.70
N GLN A 104 17.28 1.73 5.27
CA GLN A 104 17.91 2.29 4.08
C GLN A 104 17.88 1.24 2.97
N ILE A 105 17.27 1.60 1.85
CA ILE A 105 17.20 0.78 0.64
C ILE A 105 18.18 1.34 -0.38
N GLU A 106 18.95 0.46 -1.01
CA GLU A 106 19.92 0.82 -2.02
C GLU A 106 19.90 -0.18 -3.17
N ASN A 107 19.83 0.35 -4.39
CA ASN A 107 20.03 -0.39 -5.63
C ASN A 107 20.81 0.49 -6.62
N LEU A 108 21.05 0.00 -7.83
CA LEU A 108 21.80 0.76 -8.84
C LEU A 108 21.18 2.13 -9.19
N LEU A 109 19.88 2.32 -8.98
CA LEU A 109 19.13 3.48 -9.46
C LEU A 109 18.82 4.50 -8.37
N PHE A 110 18.83 4.11 -7.09
CA PHE A 110 18.56 5.00 -5.96
C PHE A 110 19.06 4.46 -4.62
N ARG A 111 19.31 5.40 -3.70
CA ARG A 111 19.64 5.16 -2.29
C ARG A 111 18.76 6.04 -1.42
N GLU A 112 17.81 5.44 -0.72
CA GLU A 112 16.77 6.16 0.00
C GLU A 112 16.56 5.55 1.39
N SER A 113 16.21 6.39 2.36
CA SER A 113 15.86 5.94 3.72
C SER A 113 14.44 6.33 4.07
N TYR A 114 13.78 5.52 4.87
CA TYR A 114 12.47 5.84 5.41
C TYR A 114 12.30 5.34 6.84
N ASP A 115 11.55 6.11 7.60
CA ASP A 115 11.07 5.76 8.94
C ASP A 115 9.78 4.96 8.83
N SER A 116 9.65 3.97 9.70
CA SER A 116 8.47 3.11 9.79
C SER A 116 8.00 2.96 11.22
N LEU A 117 6.69 2.85 11.41
CA LEU A 117 6.04 2.53 12.66
C LEU A 117 5.51 1.10 12.59
N ILE A 118 6.03 0.24 13.46
CA ILE A 118 5.68 -1.17 13.56
C ILE A 118 4.78 -1.34 14.77
N ARG A 119 3.60 -1.93 14.58
CA ARG A 119 2.69 -2.37 15.65
C ARG A 119 2.52 -3.87 15.56
N PHE A 120 2.41 -4.56 16.67
CA PHE A 120 2.32 -6.01 16.65
C PHE A 120 1.45 -6.56 17.78
N LYS A 121 0.88 -7.73 17.54
CA LYS A 121 0.21 -8.58 18.53
C LYS A 121 0.93 -9.92 18.52
N VAL A 122 1.58 -10.25 19.64
CA VAL A 122 2.37 -11.47 19.77
C VAL A 122 1.47 -12.71 19.84
N PRO A 123 1.81 -13.83 19.15
CA PRO A 123 2.71 -13.99 18.01
C PRO A 123 1.98 -13.93 16.66
N THR A 124 0.79 -13.31 16.60
CA THR A 124 -0.15 -13.49 15.49
C THR A 124 -0.01 -12.47 14.36
N THR A 125 0.34 -11.22 14.67
CA THR A 125 0.19 -10.12 13.69
C THR A 125 1.26 -9.07 13.83
N VAL A 126 1.80 -8.62 12.69
CA VAL A 126 2.70 -7.46 12.60
C VAL A 126 2.19 -6.52 11.51
N LYS A 127 1.99 -5.25 11.85
CA LYS A 127 1.58 -4.18 10.95
C LYS A 127 2.65 -3.10 10.91
N VAL A 128 3.12 -2.80 9.72
CA VAL A 128 4.08 -1.73 9.47
C VAL A 128 3.39 -0.64 8.66
N SER A 129 3.55 0.60 9.10
CA SER A 129 3.02 1.77 8.42
C SER A 129 4.09 2.85 8.30
N SER A 130 4.15 3.50 7.15
CA SER A 130 4.93 4.72 6.91
C SER A 130 4.08 5.65 6.06
N ALA A 131 3.90 6.89 6.48
CA ALA A 131 3.16 7.91 5.75
C ALA A 131 4.02 9.16 5.60
N ASP A 132 3.93 9.81 4.44
CA ASP A 132 4.56 11.11 4.16
C ASP A 132 6.08 11.19 4.35
N THR A 133 6.80 10.08 4.15
CA THR A 133 8.27 10.08 4.15
C THR A 133 8.83 10.67 2.85
N ASN A 134 10.15 10.88 2.76
CA ASN A 134 10.77 11.36 1.52
C ASN A 134 10.48 10.43 0.32
N LEU A 135 10.47 9.12 0.57
CA LEU A 135 10.33 8.08 -0.45
C LEU A 135 8.85 7.74 -0.74
N PHE A 136 8.05 7.54 0.31
CA PHE A 136 6.68 7.03 0.21
C PHE A 136 5.65 8.12 0.49
N SER A 137 4.59 8.17 -0.33
CA SER A 137 3.33 8.80 0.07
C SER A 137 2.69 7.99 1.20
N HIS A 138 2.63 6.66 1.00
CA HIS A 138 2.28 5.71 2.04
C HIS A 138 2.88 4.34 1.77
N LEU A 139 3.02 3.58 2.83
CA LEU A 139 3.46 2.19 2.85
C LEU A 139 2.71 1.50 3.99
N THR A 140 2.08 0.37 3.67
CA THR A 140 1.46 -0.55 4.62
C THR A 140 2.01 -1.93 4.34
N THR A 141 2.49 -2.61 5.37
CA THR A 141 2.85 -4.03 5.32
C THR A 141 2.13 -4.74 6.45
N GLU A 142 1.59 -5.92 6.18
CA GLU A 142 0.92 -6.75 7.16
C GLU A 142 1.45 -8.17 7.05
N TRP A 143 1.76 -8.74 8.22
CA TRP A 143 2.06 -10.14 8.41
C TRP A 143 1.00 -10.73 9.33
N VAL A 144 0.33 -11.77 8.88
CA VAL A 144 -0.55 -12.59 9.73
C VAL A 144 0.05 -13.98 9.79
N ILE A 145 0.21 -14.49 11.01
CA ILE A 145 0.81 -15.79 11.30
C ILE A 145 -0.22 -16.59 12.10
N GLU A 146 -0.60 -17.74 11.56
CA GLU A 146 -1.55 -18.65 12.19
C GLU A 146 -0.87 -19.99 12.41
N GLU A 147 -1.01 -20.54 13.61
CA GLU A 147 -0.48 -21.87 13.91
C GLU A 147 -1.32 -22.95 13.26
N LYS A 148 -0.65 -23.95 12.68
CA LYS A 148 -1.25 -25.15 12.12
C LYS A 148 -0.53 -26.40 12.64
N PRO A 149 -1.14 -27.59 12.57
CA PRO A 149 -0.45 -28.82 12.94
C PRO A 149 0.83 -29.02 12.10
N GLY A 150 2.00 -28.93 12.74
CA GLY A 150 3.31 -29.15 12.12
C GLY A 150 3.87 -27.99 11.28
N CYS A 151 3.17 -26.86 11.15
CA CYS A 151 3.63 -25.70 10.38
C CYS A 151 2.94 -24.40 10.82
N ILE A 152 3.24 -23.29 10.15
CA ILE A 152 2.50 -22.04 10.27
C ILE A 152 1.93 -21.62 8.92
N HIS A 153 0.76 -21.01 8.92
CA HIS A 153 0.24 -20.28 7.77
C HIS A 153 0.70 -18.83 7.87
N VAL A 154 1.36 -18.34 6.83
CA VAL A 154 1.84 -16.95 6.75
C VAL A 154 1.09 -16.25 5.63
N ASP A 155 0.36 -15.20 5.96
CA ASP A 155 -0.18 -14.23 5.00
C ASP A 155 0.69 -12.97 5.03
N PHE A 156 1.36 -12.72 3.90
CA PHE A 156 2.19 -11.54 3.71
C PHE A 156 1.51 -10.60 2.73
N TYR A 157 1.28 -9.36 3.17
CA TYR A 157 0.70 -8.30 2.37
C TYR A 157 1.58 -7.05 2.43
N ILE A 158 1.77 -6.40 1.29
CA ILE A 158 2.42 -5.10 1.17
C ILE A 158 1.72 -4.25 0.13
N SER A 159 1.49 -2.97 0.48
CA SER A 159 0.91 -1.96 -0.38
C SER A 159 1.64 -0.64 -0.19
N PHE A 160 2.05 0.01 -1.29
CA PHE A 160 2.72 1.30 -1.19
C PHE A 160 2.51 2.19 -2.41
N ARG A 161 2.79 3.47 -2.20
CA ARG A 161 2.87 4.49 -3.24
C ARG A 161 4.12 5.34 -3.05
N LEU A 162 4.95 5.38 -4.06
CA LEU A 162 6.15 6.22 -4.13
C LEU A 162 5.80 7.61 -4.64
N LYS A 163 6.50 8.62 -4.12
CA LYS A 163 6.36 10.01 -4.56
C LYS A 163 6.91 10.22 -5.98
N ASN A 164 8.00 9.53 -6.33
CA ASN A 164 8.56 9.57 -7.68
C ASN A 164 7.77 8.66 -8.63
N ARG A 165 7.15 9.26 -9.65
CA ARG A 165 6.31 8.55 -10.63
C ARG A 165 7.07 7.53 -11.47
N VAL A 166 8.33 7.79 -11.81
CA VAL A 166 9.16 6.85 -12.59
C VAL A 166 9.40 5.59 -11.76
N TYR A 167 9.80 5.74 -10.49
CA TYR A 167 9.99 4.60 -9.59
C TYR A 167 8.67 3.88 -9.29
N GLN A 168 7.56 4.61 -9.15
CA GLN A 168 6.24 4.00 -8.98
C GLN A 168 5.89 3.09 -10.18
N ASN A 169 6.10 3.56 -11.41
CA ASN A 169 5.85 2.78 -12.63
C ASN A 169 6.72 1.52 -12.68
N PHE A 170 8.02 1.65 -12.40
CA PHE A 170 8.94 0.51 -12.34
C PHE A 170 8.49 -0.52 -11.29
N MET A 171 8.17 -0.05 -10.08
CA MET A 171 7.75 -0.93 -9.00
C MET A 171 6.45 -1.67 -9.32
N ARG A 172 5.50 -1.06 -10.04
CA ARG A 172 4.29 -1.78 -10.51
C ARG A 172 4.62 -3.01 -11.35
N MET A 173 5.66 -2.94 -12.18
CA MET A 173 6.12 -4.10 -12.96
C MET A 173 6.94 -5.09 -12.12
N TYR A 174 7.74 -4.57 -11.18
CA TYR A 174 8.71 -5.36 -10.42
C TYR A 174 8.17 -6.00 -9.14
N ILE A 175 7.01 -5.56 -8.65
CA ILE A 175 6.48 -5.89 -7.33
C ILE A 175 6.40 -7.40 -7.05
N ARG A 176 6.01 -8.20 -8.05
CA ARG A 176 5.87 -9.66 -7.88
C ARG A 176 7.21 -10.31 -7.55
N GLU A 177 8.28 -9.90 -8.22
CA GLU A 177 9.62 -10.46 -7.99
C GLU A 177 10.22 -9.93 -6.69
N MET A 178 10.01 -8.64 -6.40
CA MET A 178 10.41 -8.05 -5.12
C MET A 178 9.76 -8.77 -3.93
N GLY A 179 8.44 -8.94 -3.96
CA GLY A 179 7.67 -9.61 -2.92
C GLY A 179 8.11 -11.05 -2.70
N LYS A 180 8.33 -11.82 -3.78
CA LYS A 180 8.86 -13.19 -3.70
C LYS A 180 10.25 -13.23 -3.03
N LYS A 181 11.16 -12.34 -3.41
CA LYS A 181 12.52 -12.29 -2.84
C LYS A 181 12.50 -11.96 -1.35
N ILE A 182 11.68 -10.98 -0.95
CA ILE A 182 11.51 -10.60 0.47
C ILE A 182 10.96 -11.79 1.25
N LEU A 183 9.84 -12.37 0.81
CA LEU A 183 9.21 -13.49 1.50
C LEU A 183 10.14 -14.70 1.63
N HIS A 184 10.86 -15.05 0.56
CA HIS A 184 11.82 -16.15 0.59
C HIS A 184 12.99 -15.88 1.55
N ALA A 185 13.49 -14.64 1.61
CA ALA A 185 14.54 -14.25 2.53
C ALA A 185 14.11 -14.43 4.01
N PHE A 186 12.88 -14.03 4.35
CA PHE A 186 12.32 -14.25 5.69
C PHE A 186 12.17 -15.72 6.04
N ILE A 187 11.65 -16.54 5.12
CA ILE A 187 11.50 -17.99 5.34
C ILE A 187 12.86 -18.65 5.58
N ARG A 188 13.88 -18.26 4.79
CA ARG A 188 15.24 -18.78 4.94
C ARG A 188 15.85 -18.39 6.29
N GLU A 189 15.72 -17.12 6.68
CA GLU A 189 16.25 -16.63 7.96
C GLU A 189 15.54 -17.29 9.15
N ALA A 190 14.21 -17.43 9.09
CA ALA A 190 13.44 -18.09 10.13
C ALA A 190 13.88 -19.55 10.32
N ARG A 191 14.08 -20.31 9.23
CA ARG A 191 14.61 -21.69 9.30
C ARG A 191 16.01 -21.74 9.89
N ALA A 192 16.88 -20.79 9.54
CA ALA A 192 18.23 -20.72 10.09
C ALA A 192 18.20 -20.39 11.60
N ASN A 193 17.25 -19.56 12.03
CA ASN A 193 17.02 -19.24 13.43
C ASN A 193 16.43 -20.42 14.19
N SER A 194 15.54 -21.24 13.61
CA SER A 194 14.99 -22.44 14.28
C SER A 194 16.06 -23.46 14.70
N ALA A 195 17.24 -23.44 14.08
CA ALA A 195 18.37 -24.28 14.47
C ALA A 195 19.18 -23.70 15.66
N ARG A 196 18.89 -22.47 16.06
CA ARG A 196 19.50 -21.75 17.19
C ARG A 196 18.45 -21.64 18.29
N ASP A 197 18.85 -21.63 19.56
CA ASP A 197 17.92 -21.51 20.69
C ASP A 197 17.30 -20.08 20.76
N VAL A 198 16.24 -19.84 19.97
CA VAL A 198 15.58 -18.53 19.78
C VAL A 198 14.75 -18.11 20.99
N ASP A 199 14.42 -19.04 21.89
CA ASP A 199 13.56 -18.79 23.04
C ASP A 199 14.16 -17.72 23.97
N SER A 200 15.48 -17.71 24.13
CA SER A 200 16.21 -16.70 24.91
C SER A 200 16.13 -15.30 24.29
N LEU A 201 16.26 -15.20 22.96
CA LEU A 201 16.27 -13.94 22.22
C LEU A 201 14.87 -13.31 22.14
N PHE A 202 13.83 -14.15 22.06
CA PHE A 202 12.45 -13.69 22.00
C PHE A 202 12.03 -12.98 23.28
N ARG A 203 12.40 -13.52 24.46
CA ARG A 203 12.15 -12.88 25.76
C ARG A 203 12.78 -11.50 25.83
N HIS A 204 14.05 -11.37 25.42
CA HIS A 204 14.75 -10.08 25.42
C HIS A 204 14.17 -9.03 24.47
N LEU A 205 13.45 -9.43 23.41
CA LEU A 205 12.74 -8.48 22.55
C LEU A 205 11.45 -7.94 23.17
N LEU A 206 10.80 -8.71 24.06
CA LEU A 206 9.54 -8.33 24.70
C LEU A 206 9.73 -7.65 26.07
N GLU A 207 10.84 -7.91 26.74
CA GLU A 207 11.11 -7.41 28.11
C GLU A 207 11.81 -6.04 28.17
N ARG A 208 12.09 -5.38 27.04
CA ARG A 208 12.96 -4.19 26.97
C ARG A 208 12.40 -3.05 26.14
#